data_AF-A0A7J7NWA3-F1
#
_entry.id   AF-A0A7J7NWA3-F1
#
_cell.length_a   1.000
_cell.length_b   1.000
_cell.length_c   1.000
_cell.angle_alpha   90.00
_cell.angle_beta   90.00
_cell.angle_gamma   90.00
#
_symmetry.space_group_name_H-M   'P 1'
#
loop_
_entity.id
_entity.type
_entity.pdbx_description
1 polymer ?
#
loop_
_entity_poly.entity_id
_entity_poly.type
_entity_poly.pdbx_seq_one_letter_code
_entity_poly.pdbx_strand_id
1 'polypeptide(L)'
;MDDRSELCSLKIFGIKALVKSYLPIKDFHLRLGFANPLKILKNVLAFGEILKDMESSPVNRAHMRLASTKAVLRLSKDWDHKIPIDVFHLTLRTSEIIDSQVKKIFLGKVHQYIKDRVLDPKYACAILLSITGSELPEFKDNKHSLFEIIHMCHQAMHVNTLCNAKSKKFKKLRSKHVFPYTGSRRGYARLENDMKKKSTKPSSVVRVDVWEKAHTKANGEPSNEEVAKNLVKIEELKKSLPLNSIPPPLKDDMLSQVLGPERQGRVRALGFGVTTTRLGIISQTLGRVAELEEQLTAMMGKIEKISSSCPNCVDLPEDRLIVLHAFARKFAVLTVSSVVRCWSLGEERLLVKDIIKWWIKKNKLEKLPLMALGDSSGGYSVSKLATDMIFNGVTLMIAEGVFGKMNVPDSYPPALFVHMPKDRTRMRLISENIHDKLNLAFAYHDIHLTSLQSKEIFSWFEYLMK
;
A
#
# COMPACT_ATOMS: atom_id res chain seq x y z
N MET A 1 28.20 23.91 -28.96
CA MET A 1 27.43 24.72 -29.91
C MET A 1 26.76 23.75 -30.88
N ASP A 2 25.44 23.82 -30.99
CA ASP A 2 24.59 22.82 -31.67
C ASP A 2 24.44 23.25 -33.13
N ASP A 3 25.47 23.01 -33.96
CA ASP A 3 25.54 23.43 -35.38
C ASP A 3 24.60 22.62 -36.30
N ARG A 4 23.58 21.96 -35.74
CA ARG A 4 22.62 21.17 -36.51
C ARG A 4 21.57 22.06 -37.15
N SER A 5 21.18 21.75 -38.38
CA SER A 5 20.14 22.52 -39.05
C SER A 5 18.76 22.29 -38.44
N GLU A 6 17.86 23.26 -38.63
CA GLU A 6 16.45 23.13 -38.25
C GLU A 6 15.78 21.93 -38.93
N LEU A 7 16.11 21.69 -40.19
CA LEU A 7 15.68 20.50 -40.94
C LEU A 7 16.17 19.19 -40.30
N CYS A 8 17.42 19.13 -39.81
CA CYS A 8 17.94 17.97 -39.07
C CYS A 8 17.15 17.76 -37.77
N SER A 9 16.83 18.84 -37.06
CA SER A 9 16.02 18.77 -35.84
C SER A 9 14.62 18.21 -36.11
N LEU A 10 13.95 18.66 -37.17
CA LEU A 10 12.63 18.14 -37.60
C LEU A 10 12.68 16.64 -37.93
N LYS A 11 13.70 16.19 -38.68
CA LYS A 11 13.90 14.75 -38.99
C LYS A 11 14.09 13.92 -37.71
N ILE A 12 14.85 14.42 -36.74
CA ILE A 12 15.04 13.78 -35.43
C ILE A 12 13.73 13.68 -34.65
N PHE A 13 12.89 14.74 -34.67
CA PHE A 13 11.56 14.70 -34.07
C PHE A 13 10.66 13.66 -34.75
N GLY A 14 10.72 13.55 -36.08
CA GLY A 14 10.03 12.51 -36.84
C GLY A 14 10.42 11.10 -36.38
N ILE A 15 11.72 10.81 -36.26
CA ILE A 15 12.24 9.52 -35.74
C ILE A 15 11.73 9.25 -34.33
N LYS A 16 11.74 10.25 -33.44
CA LYS A 16 11.22 10.10 -32.06
C LYS A 16 9.72 9.80 -32.04
N ALA A 17 8.93 10.50 -32.86
CA ALA A 17 7.49 10.30 -32.96
C ALA A 17 7.16 8.91 -33.52
N LEU A 18 7.88 8.48 -34.57
CA LEU A 18 7.80 7.14 -35.13
C LEU A 18 8.10 6.09 -34.07
N VAL A 19 9.22 6.17 -33.36
CA VAL A 19 9.54 5.17 -32.31
C VAL A 19 8.47 5.14 -31.21
N LYS A 20 7.99 6.31 -30.78
CA LYS A 20 6.95 6.40 -29.75
C LYS A 20 5.65 5.70 -30.18
N SER A 21 5.30 5.74 -31.47
CA SER A 21 4.13 5.03 -31.99
C SER A 21 4.29 3.50 -32.01
N TYR A 22 5.47 2.96 -31.70
CA TYR A 22 5.73 1.51 -31.55
C TYR A 22 6.00 1.05 -30.11
N LEU A 23 6.06 1.98 -29.14
CA LEU A 23 6.19 1.64 -27.72
C LEU A 23 4.84 1.34 -27.06
N PRO A 24 4.74 0.37 -26.14
CA PRO A 24 3.47 -0.07 -25.59
C PRO A 24 2.68 1.07 -24.92
N ILE A 25 1.48 1.37 -25.43
CA ILE A 25 0.42 2.08 -24.73
C ILE A 25 -0.81 1.20 -24.87
N LYS A 26 -1.10 0.40 -23.83
CA LYS A 26 -2.27 -0.47 -23.61
C LYS A 26 -2.68 -1.51 -24.70
N ASP A 27 -2.30 -1.37 -25.97
CA ASP A 27 -2.81 -2.22 -27.07
C ASP A 27 -1.68 -2.92 -27.86
N PHE A 28 -1.14 -3.99 -27.27
CA PHE A 28 0.00 -4.78 -27.79
C PHE A 28 -0.30 -5.53 -29.10
N HIS A 29 -1.57 -5.85 -29.39
CA HIS A 29 -1.96 -6.74 -30.50
C HIS A 29 -2.24 -6.04 -31.84
N LEU A 30 -2.33 -4.69 -31.87
CA LEU A 30 -2.76 -3.95 -33.06
C LEU A 30 -1.61 -3.43 -33.96
N ARG A 31 -0.34 -3.60 -33.58
CA ARG A 31 0.80 -3.03 -34.31
C ARG A 31 1.45 -4.05 -35.25
N LEU A 32 0.77 -4.31 -36.37
CA LEU A 32 1.33 -5.03 -37.50
C LEU A 32 2.33 -4.11 -38.25
N GLY A 33 3.56 -4.60 -38.48
CA GLY A 33 4.55 -3.93 -39.34
C GLY A 33 5.73 -3.25 -38.62
N PHE A 34 6.64 -4.06 -38.05
CA PHE A 34 7.93 -3.58 -37.50
C PHE A 34 9.01 -3.37 -38.59
N ALA A 35 8.81 -3.94 -39.79
CA ALA A 35 9.78 -3.93 -40.88
C ALA A 35 10.04 -2.51 -41.45
N ASN A 36 9.00 -1.69 -41.58
CA ASN A 36 9.12 -0.35 -42.18
C ASN A 36 9.91 0.62 -41.29
N PRO A 37 9.63 0.76 -39.98
CA PRO A 37 10.46 1.58 -39.10
C PRO A 37 11.90 1.11 -39.03
N LEU A 38 12.14 -0.20 -38.96
CA LEU A 38 13.50 -0.75 -38.91
C LEU A 38 14.28 -0.48 -40.20
N LYS A 39 13.62 -0.51 -41.37
CA LYS A 39 14.23 -0.14 -42.65
C LYS A 39 14.65 1.34 -42.65
N ILE A 40 13.81 2.24 -42.14
CA ILE A 40 14.14 3.66 -42.01
C ILE A 40 15.34 3.85 -41.07
N LEU A 41 15.30 3.23 -39.89
CA LEU A 41 16.40 3.31 -38.92
C LEU A 41 17.71 2.72 -39.48
N LYS A 42 17.64 1.61 -40.23
CA LYS A 42 18.79 1.02 -40.92
C LYS A 42 19.43 1.99 -41.90
N ASN A 43 18.63 2.63 -42.75
CA ASN A 43 19.14 3.61 -43.72
C ASN A 43 19.83 4.78 -43.03
N VAL A 44 19.20 5.32 -41.98
CA VAL A 44 19.77 6.45 -41.22
C VAL A 44 21.05 6.04 -40.50
N LEU A 45 21.12 4.83 -39.95
CA LEU A 45 22.35 4.30 -39.34
C LEU A 45 23.48 4.15 -40.38
N ALA A 46 23.16 3.60 -41.57
CA ALA A 46 24.14 3.37 -42.63
C ALA A 46 24.63 4.69 -43.26
N PHE A 47 23.71 5.52 -43.77
CA PHE A 47 24.03 6.68 -44.61
C PHE A 47 24.00 8.01 -43.85
N GLY A 48 23.39 8.06 -42.66
CA GLY A 48 23.14 9.31 -41.93
C GLY A 48 21.90 10.09 -42.40
N GLU A 49 21.12 9.52 -43.31
CA GLU A 49 19.90 10.10 -43.87
C GLU A 49 18.85 9.01 -44.17
N ILE A 50 17.59 9.41 -44.38
CA ILE A 50 16.47 8.48 -44.63
C ILE A 50 16.61 7.78 -46.00
N LEU A 51 17.10 8.51 -46.99
CA LEU A 51 17.38 8.06 -48.35
C LEU A 51 18.86 8.28 -48.66
N LYS A 52 19.41 7.42 -49.53
CA LYS A 52 20.84 7.40 -49.85
C LYS A 52 21.31 8.64 -50.61
N ASP A 53 20.46 9.20 -51.47
CA ASP A 53 20.83 10.26 -52.42
C ASP A 53 20.58 11.67 -51.86
N MET A 54 20.27 11.81 -50.57
CA MET A 54 20.10 13.11 -49.93
C MET A 54 21.43 13.68 -49.45
N GLU A 55 21.77 14.86 -49.95
CA GLU A 55 22.92 15.62 -49.49
C GLU A 55 22.64 16.25 -48.11
N SER A 56 23.58 16.06 -47.18
CA SER A 56 23.48 16.54 -45.81
C SER A 56 24.88 16.70 -45.22
N SER A 57 25.07 17.71 -44.36
CA SER A 57 26.38 17.99 -43.77
C SER A 57 26.86 16.78 -42.92
N PRO A 58 28.18 16.56 -42.80
CA PRO A 58 28.72 15.52 -41.92
C PRO A 58 28.19 15.60 -40.49
N VAL A 59 28.03 16.82 -39.97
CA VAL A 59 27.46 17.12 -38.64
C VAL A 59 26.01 16.64 -38.53
N ASN A 60 25.16 16.96 -39.51
CA ASN A 60 23.77 16.51 -39.52
C ASN A 60 23.66 14.99 -39.63
N ARG A 61 24.50 14.36 -40.46
CA ARG A 61 24.56 12.89 -40.58
C ARG A 61 24.94 12.21 -39.26
N ALA A 62 25.89 12.77 -38.51
CA ALA A 62 26.27 12.26 -37.18
C ALA A 62 25.10 12.36 -36.18
N HIS A 63 24.38 13.49 -36.15
CA HIS A 63 23.20 13.68 -35.29
C HIS A 63 22.05 12.74 -35.66
N MET A 64 21.81 12.53 -36.96
CA MET A 64 20.82 11.59 -37.47
C MET A 64 21.15 10.14 -37.09
N ARG A 65 22.42 9.73 -37.23
CA ARG A 65 22.90 8.41 -36.77
C ARG A 65 22.64 8.24 -35.27
N LEU A 66 23.06 9.20 -34.44
CA LEU A 66 22.81 9.17 -32.99
C LEU A 66 21.32 9.04 -32.65
N ALA A 67 20.45 9.80 -33.34
CA ALA A 67 19.02 9.74 -33.13
C ALA A 67 18.46 8.34 -33.44
N SER A 68 18.92 7.72 -34.52
CA SER A 68 18.55 6.36 -34.89
C SER A 68 19.12 5.31 -33.95
N THR A 69 20.34 5.47 -33.46
CA THR A 69 20.93 4.60 -32.43
C THR A 69 20.11 4.66 -31.14
N LYS A 70 19.75 5.87 -30.67
CA LYS A 70 18.87 6.05 -29.51
C LYS A 70 17.48 5.45 -29.73
N ALA A 71 16.96 5.53 -30.95
CA ALA A 71 15.70 4.92 -31.35
C ALA A 71 15.76 3.39 -31.28
N VAL A 72 16.78 2.76 -31.86
CA VAL A 72 16.97 1.31 -31.82
C VAL A 72 17.11 0.84 -30.37
N LEU A 73 17.99 1.46 -29.58
CA LEU A 73 18.13 1.12 -28.16
C LEU A 73 16.82 1.20 -27.37
N ARG A 74 15.94 2.14 -27.74
CA ARG A 74 14.64 2.30 -27.10
C ARG A 74 13.66 1.20 -27.51
N LEU A 75 13.66 0.79 -28.78
CA LEU A 75 12.86 -0.34 -29.27
C LEU A 75 13.36 -1.67 -28.69
N SER A 76 14.67 -1.85 -28.56
CA SER A 76 15.30 -3.05 -28.01
C SER A 76 14.90 -3.35 -26.55
N LYS A 77 14.33 -2.39 -25.82
CA LYS A 77 13.85 -2.65 -24.45
C LYS A 77 12.68 -3.62 -24.43
N ASP A 78 11.78 -3.51 -25.40
CA ASP A 78 10.54 -4.29 -25.46
C ASP A 78 10.54 -5.29 -26.64
N TRP A 79 11.34 -5.02 -27.67
CA TRP A 79 11.26 -5.70 -28.97
C TRP A 79 12.60 -6.25 -29.48
N ASP A 80 13.55 -6.54 -28.59
CA ASP A 80 14.90 -7.00 -28.96
C ASP A 80 14.89 -8.20 -29.93
N HIS A 81 14.00 -9.16 -29.72
CA HIS A 81 13.81 -10.34 -30.58
C HIS A 81 13.41 -10.01 -32.03
N LYS A 82 12.93 -8.79 -32.29
CA LYS A 82 12.57 -8.31 -33.63
C LYS A 82 13.66 -7.47 -34.29
N ILE A 83 14.75 -7.15 -33.59
CA ILE A 83 15.84 -6.33 -34.13
C ILE A 83 16.73 -7.20 -35.03
N PRO A 84 16.82 -6.91 -36.34
CA PRO A 84 17.68 -7.64 -37.25
C PRO A 84 19.17 -7.47 -36.90
N ILE A 85 19.96 -8.51 -37.19
CA ILE A 85 21.39 -8.57 -36.86
C ILE A 85 22.19 -7.41 -37.48
N ASP A 86 21.85 -6.99 -38.69
CA ASP A 86 22.50 -5.89 -39.40
C ASP A 86 22.20 -4.53 -38.75
N VAL A 87 20.94 -4.30 -38.35
CA VAL A 87 20.55 -3.10 -37.58
C VAL A 87 21.25 -3.08 -36.22
N PHE A 88 21.35 -4.23 -35.56
CA PHE A 88 22.09 -4.37 -34.31
C PHE A 88 23.57 -4.00 -34.49
N HIS A 89 24.28 -4.58 -35.46
CA HIS A 89 25.69 -4.27 -35.72
C HIS A 89 25.91 -2.79 -36.06
N LEU A 90 25.08 -2.20 -36.93
CA LEU A 90 25.17 -0.78 -37.27
C LEU A 90 24.97 0.12 -36.05
N THR A 91 24.08 -0.28 -35.13
CA THR A 91 23.82 0.44 -33.87
C THR A 91 25.04 0.41 -32.94
N LEU A 92 25.74 -0.73 -32.85
CA LEU A 92 26.95 -0.83 -32.01
C LEU A 92 28.11 0.01 -32.57
N ARG A 93 28.34 -0.08 -33.88
CA ARG A 93 29.40 0.64 -34.59
C ARG A 93 29.18 2.14 -34.68
N THR A 94 28.02 2.64 -34.27
CA THR A 94 27.78 4.09 -34.19
C THR A 94 28.79 4.78 -33.25
N SER A 95 29.30 4.06 -32.24
CA SER A 95 30.38 4.54 -31.35
C SER A 95 31.72 4.80 -32.04
N GLU A 96 31.98 4.18 -33.21
CA GLU A 96 33.20 4.38 -34.02
C GLU A 96 33.10 5.63 -34.90
N ILE A 97 31.88 6.09 -35.18
CA ILE A 97 31.59 7.07 -36.26
C ILE A 97 31.25 8.45 -35.69
N ILE A 98 30.84 8.54 -34.43
CA ILE A 98 30.38 9.79 -33.81
C ILE A 98 31.51 10.47 -33.00
N ASP A 99 31.53 11.81 -33.02
CA ASP A 99 32.38 12.66 -32.17
C ASP A 99 32.41 12.27 -30.68
N SER A 100 33.58 12.46 -30.06
CA SER A 100 33.91 12.12 -28.67
C SER A 100 32.82 12.52 -27.64
N GLN A 101 32.31 13.75 -27.72
CA GLN A 101 31.28 14.23 -26.77
C GLN A 101 29.97 13.43 -26.87
N VAL A 102 29.53 13.13 -28.10
CA VAL A 102 28.26 12.47 -28.35
C VAL A 102 28.38 10.95 -28.14
N LYS A 103 29.56 10.39 -28.44
CA LYS A 103 29.96 9.01 -28.10
C LYS A 103 29.82 8.75 -26.60
N LYS A 104 30.29 9.66 -25.73
CA LYS A 104 30.13 9.55 -24.27
C LYS A 104 28.66 9.47 -23.84
N ILE A 105 27.79 10.29 -24.44
CA ILE A 105 26.34 10.27 -24.15
C ILE A 105 25.70 8.94 -24.58
N PHE A 106 26.09 8.39 -25.72
CA PHE A 106 25.59 7.10 -26.20
C PHE A 106 26.03 5.95 -25.28
N LEU A 107 27.32 5.82 -25.00
CA LEU A 107 27.87 4.74 -24.19
C LEU A 107 27.37 4.79 -22.75
N GLY A 108 27.25 6.00 -22.17
CA GLY A 108 26.66 6.18 -20.84
C GLY A 108 25.22 5.69 -20.76
N LYS A 109 24.41 5.88 -21.83
CA LYS A 109 23.04 5.34 -21.88
C LYS A 109 23.01 3.83 -22.05
N VAL A 110 23.91 3.25 -22.84
CA VAL A 110 24.03 1.79 -22.97
C VAL A 110 24.36 1.19 -21.62
N HIS A 111 25.37 1.72 -20.93
CA HIS A 111 25.76 1.27 -19.59
C HIS A 111 24.59 1.37 -18.61
N GLN A 112 23.94 2.54 -18.53
CA GLN A 112 22.80 2.76 -17.63
C GLN A 112 21.65 1.79 -17.92
N TYR A 113 21.26 1.58 -19.18
CA TYR A 113 20.14 0.70 -19.51
C TYR A 113 20.43 -0.78 -19.23
N ILE A 114 21.69 -1.21 -19.37
CA ILE A 114 22.10 -2.57 -18.97
C ILE A 114 22.05 -2.68 -17.44
N LYS A 115 22.51 -1.66 -16.71
CA LYS A 115 22.46 -1.58 -15.23
C LYS A 115 21.04 -1.64 -14.70
N ASP A 116 20.12 -0.95 -15.37
CA ASP A 116 18.69 -0.96 -15.06
C ASP A 116 17.97 -2.25 -15.49
N ARG A 117 18.69 -3.21 -16.11
CA ARG A 117 18.17 -4.48 -16.64
C ARG A 117 17.04 -4.33 -17.67
N VAL A 118 17.00 -3.19 -18.37
CA VAL A 118 16.02 -2.91 -19.43
C VAL A 118 16.61 -3.09 -20.83
N LEU A 119 17.89 -3.41 -20.93
CA LEU A 119 18.59 -3.68 -22.18
C LEU A 119 19.47 -4.92 -22.02
N ASP A 120 19.50 -5.76 -23.05
CA ASP A 120 20.29 -6.99 -23.04
C ASP A 120 21.80 -6.69 -22.90
N PRO A 121 22.56 -7.42 -22.05
CA PRO A 121 24.00 -7.21 -21.89
C PRO A 121 24.82 -7.31 -23.19
N LYS A 122 24.32 -7.94 -24.26
CA LYS A 122 25.00 -8.00 -25.57
C LYS A 122 25.29 -6.62 -26.18
N TYR A 123 24.54 -5.57 -25.77
CA TYR A 123 24.81 -4.20 -26.22
C TYR A 123 26.07 -3.60 -25.58
N ALA A 124 26.65 -4.23 -24.54
CA ALA A 124 27.95 -3.85 -23.99
C ALA A 124 29.08 -3.94 -25.03
N CYS A 125 28.88 -4.68 -26.13
CA CYS A 125 29.78 -4.68 -27.28
C CYS A 125 30.03 -3.28 -27.85
N ALA A 126 29.09 -2.33 -27.73
CA ALA A 126 29.32 -0.93 -28.13
C ALA A 126 30.40 -0.27 -27.27
N ILE A 127 30.44 -0.56 -25.96
CA ILE A 127 31.47 -0.08 -25.05
C ILE A 127 32.80 -0.74 -25.39
N LEU A 128 32.79 -2.05 -25.68
CA LEU A 128 34.00 -2.78 -26.09
C LEU A 128 34.63 -2.22 -27.37
N LEU A 129 33.84 -1.99 -28.42
CA LEU A 129 34.30 -1.41 -29.70
C LEU A 129 34.88 0.01 -29.52
N SER A 130 34.41 0.74 -28.51
CA SER A 130 34.91 2.09 -28.22
C SER A 130 36.28 2.13 -27.55
N ILE A 131 36.70 1.02 -26.92
CA ILE A 131 37.98 0.90 -26.20
C ILE A 131 39.14 0.73 -27.18
N THR A 132 38.92 0.04 -28.30
CA THR A 132 39.96 -0.33 -29.29
C THR A 132 40.55 0.83 -30.11
N GLY A 133 40.15 2.08 -29.87
CA GLY A 133 40.65 3.25 -30.59
C GLY A 133 40.43 4.59 -29.89
N SER A 134 40.55 4.66 -28.55
CA SER A 134 40.26 5.87 -27.76
C SER A 134 41.49 6.43 -27.02
N GLU A 135 41.46 7.74 -26.72
CA GLU A 135 42.44 8.42 -25.86
C GLU A 135 42.34 7.95 -24.39
N LEU A 136 43.43 8.13 -23.63
CA LEU A 136 43.63 7.59 -22.27
C LEU A 136 42.47 7.80 -21.27
N PRO A 137 41.78 8.96 -21.21
CA PRO A 137 40.68 9.20 -20.26
C PRO A 137 39.39 8.42 -20.61
N GLU A 138 38.97 8.42 -21.89
CA GLU A 138 37.80 7.67 -22.35
C GLU A 138 37.99 6.16 -22.18
N PHE A 139 39.22 5.69 -22.36
CA PHE A 139 39.59 4.30 -22.16
C PHE A 139 39.32 3.83 -20.73
N LYS A 140 39.64 4.65 -19.71
CA LYS A 140 39.44 4.31 -18.30
C LYS A 140 37.95 4.21 -17.93
N ASP A 141 37.15 5.19 -18.34
CA ASP A 141 35.70 5.24 -18.07
C ASP A 141 34.95 4.04 -18.70
N ASN A 142 35.29 3.72 -19.96
CA ASN A 142 34.68 2.60 -20.69
C ASN A 142 35.11 1.24 -20.12
N LYS A 143 36.39 1.10 -19.72
CA LYS A 143 36.89 -0.11 -19.05
C LYS A 143 36.19 -0.35 -17.71
N HIS A 144 35.98 0.69 -16.92
CA HIS A 144 35.26 0.59 -15.66
C HIS A 144 33.80 0.18 -15.88
N SER A 145 33.11 0.81 -16.85
CA SER A 145 31.73 0.47 -17.21
C SER A 145 31.58 -0.99 -17.64
N LEU A 146 32.54 -1.51 -18.42
CA LEU A 146 32.53 -2.91 -18.85
C LEU A 146 32.73 -3.87 -17.66
N PHE A 147 33.62 -3.53 -16.73
CA PHE A 147 33.85 -4.33 -15.52
C PHE A 147 32.59 -4.42 -14.64
N GLU A 148 31.87 -3.31 -14.46
CA GLU A 148 30.59 -3.31 -13.71
C GLU A 148 29.57 -4.27 -14.35
N ILE A 149 29.42 -4.23 -15.68
CA ILE A 149 28.49 -5.09 -16.41
C ILE A 149 28.86 -6.58 -16.25
N ILE A 150 30.15 -6.92 -16.41
CA ILE A 150 30.63 -8.30 -16.27
C ILE A 150 30.34 -8.83 -14.86
N HIS A 151 30.66 -8.03 -13.83
CA HIS A 151 30.41 -8.39 -12.45
C HIS A 151 28.92 -8.63 -12.17
N MET A 152 28.04 -7.76 -12.68
CA MET A 152 26.59 -7.91 -12.58
C MET A 152 26.10 -9.21 -13.24
N CYS A 153 26.60 -9.54 -14.43
CA CYS A 153 26.26 -10.77 -15.14
C CYS A 153 26.69 -12.01 -14.35
N HIS A 154 27.88 -12.01 -13.75
CA HIS A 154 28.35 -13.09 -12.88
C HIS A 154 27.46 -13.30 -11.66
N GLN A 155 27.06 -12.22 -10.99
CA GLN A 155 26.15 -12.31 -9.85
C GLN A 155 24.78 -12.90 -10.24
N ALA A 156 24.23 -12.49 -11.38
CA ALA A 156 22.95 -13.03 -11.87
C ALA A 156 23.03 -14.54 -12.15
N MET A 157 24.15 -15.02 -12.72
CA MET A 157 24.38 -16.45 -12.93
C MET A 157 24.45 -17.23 -11.61
N HIS A 158 25.12 -16.69 -10.58
CA HIS A 158 25.21 -17.32 -9.26
C HIS A 158 23.85 -17.45 -8.56
N VAL A 159 22.96 -16.46 -8.71
CA VAL A 159 21.59 -16.55 -8.17
C VAL A 159 20.80 -17.68 -8.86
N ASN A 160 20.95 -17.83 -10.19
CA ASN A 160 20.27 -18.88 -10.94
C ASN A 160 20.73 -20.29 -10.53
N THR A 161 22.03 -20.51 -10.36
CA THR A 161 22.57 -21.80 -9.90
C THR A 161 22.07 -22.14 -8.49
N LEU A 162 22.02 -21.17 -7.57
CA LEU A 162 21.47 -21.36 -6.22
C LEU A 162 19.98 -21.73 -6.25
N CYS A 163 19.17 -21.07 -7.10
CA CYS A 163 17.76 -21.40 -7.30
C CYS A 163 17.58 -22.83 -7.81
N ASN A 164 18.41 -23.26 -8.76
CA ASN A 164 18.39 -24.62 -9.29
C ASN A 164 18.78 -25.66 -8.23
N ALA A 165 19.81 -25.39 -7.41
CA ALA A 165 20.20 -26.25 -6.31
C ALA A 165 19.08 -26.39 -5.26
N LYS A 166 18.46 -25.27 -4.86
CA LYS A 166 17.30 -25.27 -3.96
C LYS A 166 16.14 -26.08 -4.55
N SER A 167 15.82 -25.89 -5.83
CA SER A 167 14.76 -26.63 -6.53
C SER A 167 15.00 -28.15 -6.48
N LYS A 168 16.22 -28.62 -6.78
CA LYS A 168 16.61 -30.04 -6.68
C LYS A 168 16.41 -30.58 -5.26
N LYS A 169 16.84 -29.83 -4.24
CA LYS A 169 16.64 -30.21 -2.82
C LYS A 169 15.16 -30.38 -2.49
N PHE A 170 14.31 -29.43 -2.86
CA PHE A 170 12.87 -29.52 -2.57
C PHE A 170 12.15 -30.64 -3.35
N LYS A 171 12.58 -30.93 -4.59
CA LYS A 171 12.07 -32.10 -5.35
C LYS A 171 12.39 -33.42 -4.63
N LYS A 172 13.61 -33.59 -4.12
CA LYS A 172 14.03 -34.77 -3.34
C LYS A 172 13.28 -34.90 -2.00
N LEU A 173 12.94 -33.78 -1.35
CA LEU A 173 12.09 -33.80 -0.16
C LEU A 173 10.65 -34.21 -0.51
N ARG A 174 10.10 -33.69 -1.61
CA ARG A 174 8.74 -34.00 -2.07
C ARG A 174 8.57 -35.48 -2.40
N SER A 175 9.55 -36.14 -3.00
CA SER A 175 9.47 -37.56 -3.34
C SER A 175 9.37 -38.48 -2.12
N LYS A 176 9.70 -38.00 -0.91
CA LYS A 176 9.57 -38.76 0.35
C LYS A 176 8.22 -38.55 1.06
N HIS A 177 7.33 -37.71 0.54
CA HIS A 177 6.05 -37.44 1.20
C HIS A 177 5.05 -38.57 0.97
N VAL A 178 4.48 -39.10 2.05
CA VAL A 178 3.46 -40.16 2.03
C VAL A 178 2.15 -39.69 1.37
N PHE A 179 1.78 -38.42 1.54
CA PHE A 179 0.58 -37.83 0.97
C PHE A 179 0.94 -36.67 0.02
N PRO A 180 1.16 -36.94 -1.28
CA PRO A 180 1.49 -35.90 -2.23
C PRO A 180 0.36 -34.86 -2.35
N TYR A 181 0.70 -33.59 -2.21
CA TYR A 181 -0.22 -32.48 -2.40
C TYR A 181 -0.37 -32.15 -3.90
N THR A 182 -1.60 -32.00 -4.40
CA THR A 182 -1.91 -31.75 -5.83
C THR A 182 -2.25 -30.29 -6.14
N GLY A 183 -2.55 -29.47 -5.13
CA GLY A 183 -3.00 -28.07 -5.30
C GLY A 183 -1.93 -27.06 -5.74
N SER A 184 -0.83 -27.49 -6.37
CA SER A 184 0.26 -26.62 -6.86
C SER A 184 0.80 -25.68 -5.76
N ARG A 185 0.97 -24.38 -6.06
CA ARG A 185 1.37 -23.32 -5.11
C ARG A 185 0.21 -22.83 -4.23
N ARG A 186 -1.01 -23.34 -4.42
CA ARG A 186 -2.16 -22.99 -3.58
C ARG A 186 -1.98 -23.69 -2.24
N GLY A 187 -2.05 -23.00 -1.12
CA GLY A 187 -2.06 -23.64 0.20
C GLY A 187 -3.48 -24.02 0.63
N TYR A 188 -3.62 -24.82 1.69
CA TYR A 188 -4.93 -25.26 2.21
C TYR A 188 -5.88 -24.09 2.50
N ALA A 189 -5.44 -23.03 3.17
CA ALA A 189 -6.30 -21.86 3.46
C ALA A 189 -6.86 -21.18 2.20
N ARG A 190 -6.06 -21.10 1.12
CA ARG A 190 -6.54 -20.57 -0.16
C ARG A 190 -7.51 -21.54 -0.85
N LEU A 191 -7.22 -22.83 -0.76
CA LEU A 191 -8.09 -23.88 -1.31
C LEU A 191 -9.46 -23.86 -0.61
N GLU A 192 -9.48 -23.79 0.72
CA GLU A 192 -10.68 -23.67 1.53
C GLU A 192 -11.50 -22.44 1.13
N ASN A 193 -10.87 -21.26 1.02
CA ASN A 193 -11.56 -20.04 0.60
C ASN A 193 -12.18 -20.17 -0.80
N ASP A 194 -11.48 -20.80 -1.75
CA ASP A 194 -12.02 -21.04 -3.09
C ASP A 194 -13.21 -22.01 -3.07
N MET A 195 -13.15 -23.05 -2.23
CA MET A 195 -14.25 -23.99 -2.03
C MET A 195 -15.46 -23.30 -1.42
N LYS A 196 -15.26 -22.48 -0.39
CA LYS A 196 -16.32 -21.68 0.25
C LYS A 196 -17.00 -20.74 -0.73
N LYS A 197 -16.24 -20.05 -1.59
CA LYS A 197 -16.79 -19.16 -2.63
C LYS A 197 -17.65 -19.87 -3.67
N LYS A 198 -17.36 -21.14 -3.96
CA LYS A 198 -18.09 -21.94 -4.94
C LYS A 198 -19.27 -22.72 -4.34
N SER A 199 -19.33 -22.82 -3.01
CA SER A 199 -20.37 -23.54 -2.29
C SER A 199 -21.60 -22.66 -2.04
N THR A 200 -22.79 -23.24 -2.16
CA THR A 200 -24.05 -22.62 -1.75
C THR A 200 -24.17 -22.49 -0.22
N LYS A 201 -23.41 -23.30 0.54
CA LYS A 201 -23.29 -23.24 2.00
C LYS A 201 -21.81 -23.15 2.39
N PRO A 202 -21.23 -21.95 2.49
CA PRO A 202 -19.81 -21.79 2.85
C PRO A 202 -19.44 -22.37 4.23
N SER A 203 -20.39 -22.40 5.16
CA SER A 203 -20.20 -22.93 6.53
C SER A 203 -20.10 -24.46 6.58
N SER A 204 -20.53 -25.18 5.55
CA SER A 204 -20.45 -26.64 5.52
C SER A 204 -19.10 -27.18 5.04
N VAL A 205 -18.21 -26.31 4.54
CA VAL A 205 -16.87 -26.72 4.10
C VAL A 205 -16.00 -26.99 5.32
N VAL A 206 -15.75 -28.27 5.61
CA VAL A 206 -14.92 -28.70 6.74
C VAL A 206 -13.52 -29.10 6.28
N ARG A 207 -12.56 -29.16 7.22
CA ARG A 207 -11.15 -29.39 6.88
C ARG A 207 -10.89 -30.74 6.17
N VAL A 208 -11.75 -31.74 6.40
CA VAL A 208 -11.65 -33.04 5.71
C VAL A 208 -11.92 -32.88 4.20
N ASP A 209 -12.89 -32.05 3.80
CA ASP A 209 -13.18 -31.79 2.39
C ASP A 209 -12.02 -31.06 1.71
N VAL A 210 -11.39 -30.12 2.43
CA VAL A 210 -10.20 -29.41 1.94
C VAL A 210 -9.03 -30.39 1.77
N TRP A 211 -8.90 -31.38 2.66
CA TRP A 211 -7.89 -32.44 2.54
C TRP A 211 -8.17 -33.35 1.33
N GLU A 212 -9.40 -33.82 1.14
CA GLU A 212 -9.80 -34.63 -0.02
C GLU A 212 -9.45 -33.91 -1.33
N LYS A 213 -9.83 -32.62 -1.44
CA LYS A 213 -9.56 -31.83 -2.65
C LYS A 213 -8.07 -31.57 -2.88
N ALA A 214 -7.29 -31.46 -1.82
CA ALA A 214 -5.85 -31.24 -1.86
C ALA A 214 -5.04 -32.48 -2.27
N HIS A 215 -5.62 -33.67 -2.16
CA HIS A 215 -4.97 -34.96 -2.42
C HIS A 215 -5.58 -35.75 -3.58
N THR A 216 -6.57 -35.16 -4.26
CA THR A 216 -7.14 -35.62 -5.53
C THR A 216 -6.61 -34.81 -6.69
N LYS A 217 -6.38 -35.46 -7.84
CA LYS A 217 -5.96 -34.83 -9.09
C LYS A 217 -7.15 -34.11 -9.76
N ALA A 218 -6.88 -33.35 -10.82
CA ALA A 218 -7.95 -32.65 -11.55
C ALA A 218 -8.97 -33.60 -12.21
N ASN A 219 -8.55 -34.82 -12.58
CA ASN A 219 -9.41 -35.88 -13.11
C ASN A 219 -10.19 -36.65 -12.01
N GLY A 220 -10.06 -36.28 -10.74
CA GLY A 220 -10.75 -36.91 -9.61
C GLY A 220 -10.01 -38.10 -8.99
N GLU A 221 -8.94 -38.59 -9.60
CA GLU A 221 -8.18 -39.71 -9.05
C GLU A 221 -7.37 -39.33 -7.79
N PRO A 222 -7.16 -40.27 -6.86
CA PRO A 222 -6.26 -40.07 -5.74
C PRO A 222 -4.81 -39.85 -6.20
N SER A 223 -4.03 -39.12 -5.40
CA SER A 223 -2.64 -38.82 -5.72
C SER A 223 -1.71 -40.03 -5.62
N ASN A 224 -2.04 -41.04 -4.80
CA ASN A 224 -1.38 -42.34 -4.71
C ASN A 224 -2.30 -43.38 -4.02
N GLU A 225 -1.82 -44.61 -3.90
CA GLU A 225 -2.56 -45.73 -3.29
C GLU A 225 -2.89 -45.48 -1.80
N GLU A 226 -1.97 -44.88 -1.04
CA GLU A 226 -2.20 -44.61 0.38
C GLU A 226 -3.28 -43.53 0.60
N VAL A 227 -3.34 -42.51 -0.26
CA VAL A 227 -4.45 -41.55 -0.28
C VAL A 227 -5.76 -42.25 -0.64
N ALA A 228 -5.76 -43.17 -1.60
CA ALA A 228 -6.95 -43.93 -1.97
C ALA A 228 -7.53 -44.70 -0.77
N LYS A 229 -6.68 -45.41 -0.01
CA LYS A 229 -7.08 -46.13 1.21
C LYS A 229 -7.72 -45.21 2.25
N ASN A 230 -7.16 -44.00 2.44
CA ASN A 230 -7.69 -43.05 3.41
C ASN A 230 -8.98 -42.38 2.93
N LEU A 231 -9.16 -42.14 1.63
CA LEU A 231 -10.41 -41.62 1.07
C LEU A 231 -11.57 -42.60 1.30
N VAL A 232 -11.35 -43.90 1.10
CA VAL A 232 -12.38 -44.92 1.38
C VAL A 232 -12.83 -44.89 2.84
N LYS A 233 -11.89 -44.82 3.79
CA LYS A 233 -12.21 -44.68 5.22
C LYS A 233 -13.01 -43.41 5.53
N ILE A 234 -12.69 -42.29 4.87
CA ILE A 234 -13.42 -41.04 5.05
C ILE A 234 -14.86 -41.19 4.53
N GLU A 235 -15.06 -41.81 3.36
CA GLU A 235 -16.40 -42.04 2.81
C GLU A 235 -17.25 -42.96 3.70
N GLU A 236 -16.66 -43.99 4.28
CA GLU A 236 -17.32 -44.87 5.25
C GLU A 236 -17.77 -44.10 6.51
N LEU A 237 -16.89 -43.24 7.06
CA LEU A 237 -17.24 -42.37 8.19
C LEU A 237 -18.30 -41.33 7.82
N LYS A 238 -18.30 -40.80 6.58
CA LYS A 238 -19.34 -39.85 6.13
C LYS A 238 -20.73 -40.51 6.12
N LYS A 239 -20.82 -41.82 5.86
CA LYS A 239 -22.08 -42.57 5.84
C LYS A 239 -22.64 -42.86 7.24
N SER A 240 -21.81 -42.87 8.28
CA SER A 240 -22.22 -43.20 9.65
C SER A 240 -22.60 -42.01 10.53
N LEU A 241 -22.38 -40.78 10.06
CA LEU A 241 -22.62 -39.54 10.83
C LEU A 241 -23.99 -38.89 10.52
N PRO A 242 -24.75 -38.41 11.53
CA PRO A 242 -25.98 -37.64 11.32
C PRO A 242 -25.72 -36.28 10.63
N LEU A 243 -26.61 -35.89 9.72
CA LEU A 243 -26.48 -34.71 8.85
C LEU A 243 -26.39 -33.34 9.56
N ASN A 244 -26.67 -33.28 10.87
CA ASN A 244 -26.88 -32.03 11.62
C ASN A 244 -26.03 -31.89 12.91
N SER A 245 -24.99 -32.71 13.11
CA SER A 245 -24.12 -32.58 14.28
C SER A 245 -23.09 -31.44 14.15
N ILE A 246 -22.91 -30.68 15.22
CA ILE A 246 -21.80 -29.73 15.40
C ILE A 246 -20.49 -30.44 15.05
N PRO A 247 -19.58 -29.83 14.29
CA PRO A 247 -18.29 -30.46 13.98
C PRO A 247 -17.61 -30.89 15.27
N PRO A 248 -17.26 -32.18 15.42
CA PRO A 248 -16.61 -32.68 16.62
C PRO A 248 -15.30 -31.92 16.89
N PRO A 249 -14.83 -31.89 18.15
CA PRO A 249 -13.54 -31.30 18.50
C PRO A 249 -12.43 -31.81 17.58
N LEU A 250 -11.42 -30.97 17.31
CA LEU A 250 -10.31 -31.28 16.38
C LEU A 250 -9.63 -32.64 16.63
N LYS A 251 -9.63 -33.10 17.89
CA LYS A 251 -9.04 -34.39 18.28
C LYS A 251 -9.85 -35.58 17.77
N ASP A 252 -11.15 -35.41 17.62
CA ASP A 252 -12.12 -36.47 17.33
C ASP A 252 -12.77 -36.31 15.95
N ASP A 253 -12.33 -35.33 15.16
CA ASP A 253 -12.87 -35.16 13.83
C ASP A 253 -12.41 -36.26 12.86
N MET A 254 -13.15 -36.38 11.75
CA MET A 254 -12.96 -37.44 10.76
C MET A 254 -11.53 -37.53 10.25
N LEU A 255 -10.86 -36.39 10.06
CA LEU A 255 -9.50 -36.37 9.52
C LEU A 255 -8.47 -36.86 10.56
N SER A 256 -8.67 -36.51 11.83
CA SER A 256 -7.87 -37.04 12.96
C SER A 256 -8.13 -38.53 13.20
N GLN A 257 -9.36 -39.02 13.01
CA GLN A 257 -9.68 -40.45 13.11
C GLN A 257 -8.97 -41.27 12.02
N VAL A 258 -8.93 -40.77 10.79
CA VAL A 258 -8.35 -41.50 9.64
C VAL A 258 -6.82 -41.42 9.61
N LEU A 259 -6.25 -40.24 9.87
CA LEU A 259 -4.80 -40.00 9.75
C LEU A 259 -4.05 -40.06 11.10
N GLY A 260 -4.76 -40.36 12.19
CA GLY A 260 -4.25 -40.33 13.55
C GLY A 260 -4.12 -38.91 14.13
N PRO A 261 -3.66 -38.79 15.39
CA PRO A 261 -3.60 -37.51 16.10
C PRO A 261 -2.70 -36.47 15.42
N GLU A 262 -3.02 -35.19 15.60
CA GLU A 262 -2.20 -34.08 15.09
C GLU A 262 -0.86 -34.01 15.84
N ARG A 263 0.21 -33.70 15.09
CA ARG A 263 1.54 -33.50 15.68
C ARG A 263 1.67 -32.10 16.27
N GLN A 264 2.50 -31.96 17.30
CA GLN A 264 2.79 -30.65 17.88
C GLN A 264 3.39 -29.70 16.82
N GLY A 265 2.88 -28.48 16.77
CA GLY A 265 3.37 -27.43 15.87
C GLY A 265 2.74 -27.37 14.48
N ARG A 266 1.83 -28.27 14.10
CA ARG A 266 1.08 -28.17 12.83
C ARG A 266 -0.24 -28.92 12.86
N VAL A 267 -1.29 -28.29 12.32
CA VAL A 267 -2.57 -28.96 12.03
C VAL A 267 -2.72 -29.19 10.52
N ARG A 268 -3.08 -30.42 10.13
CA ARG A 268 -3.33 -30.76 8.72
C ARG A 268 -4.60 -30.06 8.19
N ALA A 269 -4.55 -29.71 6.90
CA ALA A 269 -5.66 -29.16 6.11
C ALA A 269 -6.22 -27.76 6.46
N LEU A 270 -5.62 -27.03 7.43
CA LEU A 270 -6.10 -25.67 7.79
C LEU A 270 -5.22 -24.52 7.26
N GLY A 271 -3.95 -24.78 6.94
CA GLY A 271 -3.04 -23.77 6.40
C GLY A 271 -1.65 -23.78 7.02
N PHE A 272 -0.81 -22.87 6.56
CA PHE A 272 0.56 -22.74 7.06
C PHE A 272 0.58 -22.07 8.43
N GLY A 273 1.31 -22.64 9.40
CA GLY A 273 1.50 -22.05 10.73
C GLY A 273 0.30 -22.17 11.67
N VAL A 274 -0.71 -22.97 11.33
CA VAL A 274 -1.83 -23.28 12.23
C VAL A 274 -1.40 -24.40 13.19
N THR A 275 -1.54 -24.14 14.49
CA THR A 275 -1.22 -25.09 15.57
C THR A 275 -2.46 -25.38 16.41
N THR A 276 -2.46 -26.52 17.11
CA THR A 276 -3.55 -26.91 18.03
C THR A 276 -3.76 -25.86 19.13
N THR A 277 -2.68 -25.34 19.72
CA THR A 277 -2.73 -24.26 20.72
C THR A 277 -3.39 -23.00 20.18
N ARG A 278 -3.03 -22.59 18.95
CA ARG A 278 -3.59 -21.39 18.32
C ARG A 278 -5.09 -21.53 18.05
N LEU A 279 -5.54 -22.72 17.63
CA LEU A 279 -6.97 -23.00 17.46
C LEU A 279 -7.73 -22.99 18.79
N GLY A 280 -7.12 -23.51 19.86
CA GLY A 280 -7.70 -23.43 21.21
C GLY A 280 -7.93 -21.98 21.65
N ILE A 281 -6.92 -21.11 21.45
CA ILE A 281 -7.03 -19.67 21.74
C ILE A 281 -8.11 -19.01 20.87
N ILE A 282 -8.15 -19.32 19.58
CA ILE A 282 -9.18 -18.77 18.66
C ILE A 282 -10.57 -19.21 19.11
N SER A 283 -10.78 -20.47 19.48
CA SER A 283 -12.07 -20.97 19.96
C SER A 283 -12.52 -20.24 21.23
N GLN A 284 -11.62 -20.04 22.20
CA GLN A 284 -11.89 -19.23 23.40
C GLN A 284 -12.20 -17.77 23.04
N THR A 285 -11.47 -17.20 22.09
CA THR A 285 -11.66 -15.81 21.65
C THR A 285 -13.01 -15.64 20.94
N LEU A 286 -13.41 -16.58 20.07
CA LEU A 286 -14.71 -16.58 19.40
C LEU A 286 -15.86 -16.69 20.41
N GLY A 287 -15.71 -17.51 21.46
CA GLY A 287 -16.68 -17.55 22.56
C GLY A 287 -16.83 -16.20 23.26
N ARG A 288 -15.72 -15.54 23.57
CA ARG A 288 -15.73 -14.17 24.16
C ARG A 288 -16.30 -13.12 23.20
N VAL A 289 -16.07 -13.25 21.90
CA VAL A 289 -16.64 -12.33 20.89
C VAL A 289 -18.16 -12.47 20.83
N ALA A 290 -18.69 -13.71 20.83
CA ALA A 290 -20.13 -13.93 20.88
C ALA A 290 -20.76 -13.32 22.15
N GLU A 291 -20.11 -13.47 23.31
CA GLU A 291 -20.55 -12.84 24.56
C GLU A 291 -20.55 -11.30 24.46
N LEU A 292 -19.52 -10.71 23.83
CA LEU A 292 -19.45 -9.27 23.61
C LEU A 292 -20.48 -8.76 22.60
N GLU A 293 -20.79 -9.52 21.55
CA GLU A 293 -21.83 -9.20 20.58
C GLU A 293 -23.22 -9.19 21.24
N GLU A 294 -23.49 -10.15 22.12
CA GLU A 294 -24.70 -10.18 22.94
C GLU A 294 -24.78 -8.95 23.86
N GLN A 295 -23.68 -8.61 24.54
CA GLN A 295 -23.60 -7.39 25.37
C GLN A 295 -23.79 -6.10 24.56
N LEU A 296 -23.20 -6.01 23.36
CA LEU A 296 -23.35 -4.86 22.46
C LEU A 296 -24.80 -4.69 22.02
N THR A 297 -25.47 -5.78 21.66
CA THR A 297 -26.88 -5.79 21.26
C THR A 297 -27.77 -5.35 22.42
N ALA A 298 -27.49 -5.85 23.63
CA ALA A 298 -28.18 -5.42 24.85
C ALA A 298 -27.95 -3.93 25.17
N MET A 299 -26.75 -3.40 24.92
CA MET A 299 -26.44 -1.99 25.10
C MET A 299 -27.12 -1.11 24.06
N MET A 300 -27.15 -1.54 22.80
CA MET A 300 -27.87 -0.84 21.72
C MET A 300 -29.36 -0.75 22.02
N GLY A 301 -29.99 -1.83 22.53
CA GLY A 301 -31.39 -1.79 22.96
C GLY A 301 -31.64 -0.79 24.10
N LYS A 302 -30.67 -0.59 25.01
CA LYS A 302 -30.75 0.46 26.04
C LYS A 302 -30.65 1.87 25.44
N ILE A 303 -29.79 2.07 24.45
CA ILE A 303 -29.64 3.35 23.74
C ILE A 303 -30.91 3.68 22.95
N GLU A 304 -31.51 2.71 22.28
CA GLU A 304 -32.76 2.88 21.54
C GLU A 304 -33.92 3.29 22.46
N LYS A 305 -33.95 2.73 23.68
CA LYS A 305 -34.89 3.13 24.74
C LYS A 305 -34.62 4.54 25.31
N ILE A 306 -33.41 5.05 25.21
CA ILE A 306 -33.08 6.45 25.55
C ILE A 306 -33.47 7.37 24.39
N SER A 307 -33.24 6.95 23.15
CA SER A 307 -33.61 7.67 21.93
C SER A 307 -35.13 7.88 21.78
N SER A 308 -35.96 6.96 22.31
CA SER A 308 -37.41 7.12 22.32
C SER A 308 -37.89 8.28 23.21
N SER A 309 -37.01 8.85 24.04
CA SER A 309 -37.28 10.06 24.83
C SER A 309 -37.13 11.35 24.02
N CYS A 310 -36.62 11.31 22.78
CA CYS A 310 -36.60 12.43 21.84
C CYS A 310 -36.76 11.95 20.38
N PRO A 311 -37.98 11.75 19.89
CA PRO A 311 -38.23 11.18 18.56
C PRO A 311 -37.78 12.06 17.38
N ASN A 312 -37.49 13.35 17.62
CA ASN A 312 -37.09 14.33 16.59
C ASN A 312 -35.69 14.92 16.80
N CYS A 313 -34.87 14.33 17.68
CA CYS A 313 -33.48 14.78 17.84
C CYS A 313 -32.66 14.32 16.62
N VAL A 314 -32.43 15.25 15.68
CA VAL A 314 -31.51 15.05 14.56
C VAL A 314 -30.14 15.54 15.01
N ASP A 315 -29.38 14.66 15.66
CA ASP A 315 -27.97 14.96 15.96
C ASP A 315 -27.17 14.95 14.65
N LEU A 316 -26.23 15.88 14.53
CA LEU A 316 -25.27 15.82 13.43
C LEU A 316 -24.46 14.51 13.55
N PRO A 317 -24.24 13.77 12.45
CA PRO A 317 -23.45 12.54 12.47
C PRO A 317 -22.08 12.71 13.15
N GLU A 318 -21.47 13.87 13.01
CA GLU A 318 -20.20 14.26 13.61
C GLU A 318 -20.27 14.34 15.15
N ASP A 319 -21.31 14.98 15.69
CA ASP A 319 -21.53 15.10 17.14
C ASP A 319 -21.74 13.73 17.79
N ARG A 320 -22.54 12.88 17.12
CA ARG A 320 -22.77 11.50 17.55
C ARG A 320 -21.48 10.70 17.59
N LEU A 321 -20.60 10.87 16.60
CA LEU A 321 -19.30 10.19 16.56
C LEU A 321 -18.38 10.64 17.70
N ILE A 322 -18.35 11.93 18.03
CA ILE A 322 -17.55 12.44 19.16
C ILE A 322 -18.02 11.79 20.47
N VAL A 323 -19.33 11.77 20.72
CA VAL A 323 -19.91 11.16 21.94
C VAL A 323 -19.62 9.66 22.02
N LEU A 324 -19.79 8.92 20.92
CA LEU A 324 -19.47 7.49 20.86
C LEU A 324 -17.99 7.22 21.16
N HIS A 325 -17.08 8.05 20.64
CA HIS A 325 -15.66 7.91 20.92
C HIS A 325 -15.26 8.23 22.35
N ALA A 326 -15.98 9.14 23.01
CA ALA A 326 -15.83 9.44 24.43
C ALA A 326 -16.24 8.24 25.29
N PHE A 327 -17.42 7.65 25.02
CA PHE A 327 -17.92 6.50 25.76
C PHE A 327 -17.04 5.26 25.58
N ALA A 328 -16.54 5.00 24.37
CA ALA A 328 -15.61 3.91 24.11
C ALA A 328 -14.32 4.00 24.96
N ARG A 329 -13.96 5.20 25.41
CA ARG A 329 -12.79 5.50 26.26
C ARG A 329 -13.15 5.81 27.71
N LYS A 330 -14.39 5.52 28.12
CA LYS A 330 -14.90 5.68 29.49
C LYS A 330 -14.93 7.13 30.00
N PHE A 331 -15.06 8.10 29.11
CA PHE A 331 -15.35 9.48 29.52
C PHE A 331 -16.82 9.62 29.91
N ALA A 332 -17.09 10.39 30.96
CA ALA A 332 -18.42 10.91 31.23
C ALA A 332 -18.62 12.19 30.41
N VAL A 333 -19.73 12.28 29.66
CA VAL A 333 -19.97 13.37 28.70
C VAL A 333 -21.11 14.25 29.18
N LEU A 334 -20.86 15.56 29.25
CA LEU A 334 -21.87 16.60 29.43
C LEU A 334 -21.90 17.46 28.17
N THR A 335 -23.03 17.45 27.46
CA THR A 335 -23.29 18.38 26.36
C THR A 335 -24.12 19.55 26.88
N VAL A 336 -23.74 20.76 26.49
CA VAL A 336 -24.48 21.97 26.82
C VAL A 336 -24.80 22.67 25.52
N SER A 337 -26.06 23.06 25.34
CA SER A 337 -26.53 23.82 24.20
C SER A 337 -26.89 25.23 24.66
N SER A 338 -26.50 26.24 23.89
CA SER A 338 -26.98 27.60 24.12
C SER A 338 -28.46 27.70 23.74
N VAL A 339 -29.20 28.56 24.44
CA VAL A 339 -30.60 28.88 24.12
C VAL A 339 -30.68 29.75 22.86
N VAL A 340 -29.60 30.46 22.52
CA VAL A 340 -29.44 31.19 21.26
C VAL A 340 -28.63 30.38 20.24
N ARG A 341 -28.70 30.75 18.95
CA ARG A 341 -28.04 29.99 17.87
C ARG A 341 -26.50 29.92 17.99
N CYS A 342 -25.86 30.93 18.57
CA CYS A 342 -24.41 30.99 18.72
C CYS A 342 -24.03 31.46 20.13
N TRP A 343 -22.98 30.87 20.69
CA TRP A 343 -22.51 31.19 22.03
C TRP A 343 -22.05 32.64 22.17
N SER A 344 -22.50 33.31 23.23
CA SER A 344 -22.01 34.63 23.62
C SER A 344 -20.86 34.55 24.62
N LEU A 345 -19.99 35.57 24.64
CA LEU A 345 -18.89 35.68 25.61
C LEU A 345 -19.30 36.35 26.94
N GLY A 346 -20.60 36.60 27.11
CA GLY A 346 -21.19 37.36 28.21
C GLY A 346 -21.68 36.48 29.36
N GLU A 347 -22.92 36.71 29.81
CA GLU A 347 -23.51 36.09 31.00
C GLU A 347 -23.71 34.56 30.88
N GLU A 348 -23.96 34.05 29.67
CA GLU A 348 -24.12 32.59 29.42
C GLU A 348 -22.93 31.78 29.94
N ARG A 349 -21.73 32.33 29.90
CA ARG A 349 -20.50 31.70 30.39
C ARG A 349 -20.58 31.36 31.88
N LEU A 350 -21.14 32.24 32.70
CA LEU A 350 -21.29 32.02 34.14
C LEU A 350 -22.31 30.92 34.41
N LEU A 351 -23.41 30.90 33.65
CA LEU A 351 -24.41 29.84 33.74
C LEU A 351 -23.84 28.47 33.35
N VAL A 352 -23.07 28.39 32.27
CA VAL A 352 -22.38 27.14 31.87
C VAL A 352 -21.46 26.65 32.96
N LYS A 353 -20.69 27.55 33.58
CA LYS A 353 -19.82 27.22 34.71
C LYS A 353 -20.59 26.59 35.87
N ASP A 354 -21.74 27.14 36.20
CA ASP A 354 -22.59 26.61 37.27
C ASP A 354 -23.23 25.26 36.91
N ILE A 355 -23.66 25.09 35.65
CA ILE A 355 -24.18 23.82 35.12
C ILE A 355 -23.11 22.73 35.22
N ILE A 356 -21.89 23.00 34.79
CA ILE A 356 -20.77 22.05 34.84
C ILE A 356 -20.50 21.64 36.29
N LYS A 357 -20.37 22.62 37.20
CA LYS A 357 -20.13 22.34 38.63
C LYS A 357 -21.25 21.52 39.25
N TRP A 358 -22.51 21.88 38.98
CA TRP A 358 -23.67 21.14 39.45
C TRP A 358 -23.66 19.70 38.96
N TRP A 359 -23.40 19.48 37.67
CA TRP A 359 -23.41 18.15 37.07
C TRP A 359 -22.27 17.26 37.61
N ILE A 360 -21.07 17.80 37.76
CA ILE A 360 -19.93 17.09 38.36
C ILE A 360 -20.28 16.65 39.78
N LYS A 361 -20.83 17.55 40.60
CA LYS A 361 -21.23 17.26 41.99
C LYS A 361 -22.36 16.22 42.05
N LYS A 362 -23.38 16.37 41.20
CA LYS A 362 -24.51 15.44 41.13
C LYS A 362 -24.08 14.01 40.81
N ASN A 363 -23.05 13.85 39.97
CA ASN A 363 -22.54 12.56 39.53
C ASN A 363 -21.31 12.07 40.31
N LYS A 364 -20.87 12.79 41.35
CA LYS A 364 -19.71 12.45 42.19
C LYS A 364 -18.38 12.33 41.41
N LEU A 365 -18.16 13.25 40.46
CA LEU A 365 -17.00 13.25 39.56
C LEU A 365 -15.91 14.27 39.92
N GLU A 366 -15.96 14.88 41.11
CA GLU A 366 -15.11 16.00 41.52
C GLU A 366 -13.60 15.69 41.51
N LYS A 367 -13.23 14.41 41.63
CA LYS A 367 -11.83 13.96 41.65
C LYS A 367 -11.28 13.62 40.27
N LEU A 368 -12.10 13.68 39.23
CA LEU A 368 -11.71 13.30 37.87
C LEU A 368 -11.24 14.52 37.07
N PRO A 369 -10.33 14.31 36.10
CA PRO A 369 -9.88 15.37 35.22
C PRO A 369 -11.03 15.92 34.37
N LEU A 370 -11.05 17.23 34.18
CA LEU A 370 -12.09 17.93 33.42
C LEU A 370 -11.52 18.43 32.10
N MET A 371 -12.12 18.00 30.99
CA MET A 371 -11.73 18.43 29.64
C MET A 371 -12.88 19.22 29.01
N ALA A 372 -12.54 20.18 28.13
CA ALA A 372 -13.55 20.90 27.35
C ALA A 372 -13.26 20.81 25.85
N LEU A 373 -14.33 20.76 25.06
CA LEU A 373 -14.29 20.75 23.60
C LEU A 373 -15.37 21.69 23.10
N GLY A 374 -15.02 22.59 22.18
CA GLY A 374 -15.97 23.50 21.55
C GLY A 374 -15.65 23.70 20.07
N ASP A 375 -16.69 23.70 19.25
CA ASP A 375 -16.60 23.96 17.81
C ASP A 375 -17.12 25.36 17.43
N SER A 376 -16.39 26.05 16.55
CA SER A 376 -16.71 27.38 16.05
C SER A 376 -17.03 28.36 17.19
N SER A 377 -18.27 28.86 17.30
CA SER A 377 -18.72 29.72 18.43
C SER A 377 -18.50 29.08 19.80
N GLY A 378 -18.65 27.76 19.91
CA GLY A 378 -18.36 27.00 21.13
C GLY A 378 -16.86 26.98 21.45
N GLY A 379 -15.99 26.96 20.46
CA GLY A 379 -14.53 27.06 20.66
C GLY A 379 -14.13 28.40 21.26
N TYR A 380 -14.71 29.50 20.77
CA TYR A 380 -14.51 30.81 21.40
C TYR A 380 -15.01 30.86 22.84
N SER A 381 -16.19 30.30 23.10
CA SER A 381 -16.76 30.21 24.46
C SER A 381 -15.88 29.40 25.41
N VAL A 382 -15.44 28.20 24.99
CA VAL A 382 -14.55 27.33 25.77
C VAL A 382 -13.22 28.04 26.06
N SER A 383 -12.65 28.73 25.08
CA SER A 383 -11.40 29.47 25.30
C SER A 383 -11.53 30.55 26.38
N LYS A 384 -12.70 31.19 26.48
CA LYS A 384 -12.96 32.18 27.53
C LYS A 384 -13.30 31.52 28.87
N LEU A 385 -14.12 30.47 28.86
CA LEU A 385 -14.54 29.73 30.05
C LEU A 385 -13.35 29.12 30.80
N ALA A 386 -12.30 28.72 30.07
CA ALA A 386 -11.05 28.22 30.64
C ALA A 386 -10.27 29.25 31.47
N THR A 387 -10.67 30.54 31.44
CA THR A 387 -10.16 31.56 32.38
C THR A 387 -10.91 31.58 33.71
N ASP A 388 -12.15 31.06 33.76
CA ASP A 388 -12.99 31.08 34.97
C ASP A 388 -13.05 29.73 35.69
N MET A 389 -12.57 28.66 35.05
CA MET A 389 -12.59 27.28 35.54
C MET A 389 -11.32 26.54 35.14
N ILE A 390 -10.88 25.62 35.98
CA ILE A 390 -9.71 24.79 35.73
C ILE A 390 -10.13 23.59 34.88
N PHE A 391 -9.53 23.47 33.71
CA PHE A 391 -9.57 22.28 32.87
C PHE A 391 -8.18 21.64 32.85
N ASN A 392 -8.10 20.34 32.60
CA ASN A 392 -6.85 19.65 32.35
C ASN A 392 -6.39 19.84 30.89
N GLY A 393 -7.33 20.10 29.98
CA GLY A 393 -7.07 20.37 28.57
C GLY A 393 -8.32 20.90 27.86
N VAL A 394 -8.11 21.75 26.87
CA VAL A 394 -9.19 22.32 26.05
C VAL A 394 -8.93 22.10 24.56
N THR A 395 -9.97 21.76 23.82
CA THR A 395 -9.90 21.58 22.36
C THR A 395 -10.77 22.62 21.67
N LEU A 396 -10.15 23.43 20.82
CA LEU A 396 -10.78 24.51 20.08
C LEU A 396 -10.88 24.12 18.60
N MET A 397 -12.08 23.76 18.16
CA MET A 397 -12.35 23.32 16.79
C MET A 397 -12.85 24.49 15.96
N ILE A 398 -12.27 24.68 14.77
CA ILE A 398 -12.59 25.76 13.82
C ILE A 398 -12.64 27.13 14.53
N ALA A 399 -11.75 27.32 15.51
CA ALA A 399 -11.71 28.48 16.41
C ALA A 399 -10.26 28.82 16.79
N GLU A 400 -9.87 30.09 16.71
CA GLU A 400 -8.58 30.60 17.22
C GLU A 400 -8.63 30.96 18.70
N GLY A 401 -9.83 30.97 19.31
CA GLY A 401 -10.05 31.42 20.67
C GLY A 401 -10.04 32.95 20.82
N VAL A 402 -10.25 33.44 22.05
CA VAL A 402 -10.33 34.89 22.33
C VAL A 402 -9.09 35.46 23.03
N PHE A 403 -7.93 34.83 22.83
CA PHE A 403 -6.66 35.18 23.49
C PHE A 403 -6.21 36.62 23.25
N GLY A 404 -6.51 37.20 22.08
CA GLY A 404 -6.26 38.62 21.79
C GLY A 404 -7.06 39.59 22.68
N LYS A 405 -8.22 39.15 23.20
CA LYS A 405 -9.21 39.98 23.92
C LYS A 405 -9.31 39.65 25.41
N MET A 406 -8.40 38.83 25.94
CA MET A 406 -8.39 38.45 27.36
C MET A 406 -6.97 38.41 27.94
N ASN A 407 -6.89 38.61 29.26
CA ASN A 407 -5.68 38.29 30.03
C ASN A 407 -5.65 36.78 30.25
N VAL A 408 -4.63 36.12 29.70
CA VAL A 408 -4.44 34.68 29.83
C VAL A 408 -3.71 34.42 31.15
N PRO A 409 -4.31 33.69 32.11
CA PRO A 409 -3.61 33.36 33.36
C PRO A 409 -2.51 32.33 33.12
N ASP A 410 -1.46 32.32 33.93
CA ASP A 410 -0.39 31.31 33.85
C ASP A 410 -0.91 29.87 34.06
N SER A 411 -2.04 29.74 34.76
CA SER A 411 -2.73 28.46 34.99
C SER A 411 -3.64 28.05 33.83
N TYR A 412 -3.59 28.72 32.69
CA TYR A 412 -4.43 28.39 31.54
C TYR A 412 -4.09 26.98 31.01
N PRO A 413 -5.08 26.13 30.73
CA PRO A 413 -4.84 24.74 30.36
C PRO A 413 -4.13 24.59 29.00
N PRO A 414 -3.45 23.44 28.77
CA PRO A 414 -3.10 22.98 27.44
C PRO A 414 -4.26 23.13 26.45
N ALA A 415 -3.99 23.76 25.31
CA ALA A 415 -4.99 24.00 24.28
C ALA A 415 -4.62 23.30 22.96
N LEU A 416 -5.51 22.43 22.48
CA LEU A 416 -5.41 21.79 21.17
C LEU A 416 -6.26 22.56 20.16
N PHE A 417 -5.63 23.09 19.12
CA PHE A 417 -6.32 23.75 18.03
C PHE A 417 -6.57 22.78 16.88
N VAL A 418 -7.83 22.61 16.50
CA VAL A 418 -8.24 21.78 15.36
C VAL A 418 -8.87 22.69 14.31
N HIS A 419 -8.11 23.04 13.27
CA HIS A 419 -8.60 23.93 12.22
C HIS A 419 -8.49 23.26 10.84
N MET A 420 -9.24 23.79 9.86
CA MET A 420 -9.14 23.34 8.48
C MET A 420 -7.84 23.87 7.85
N PRO A 421 -6.96 23.05 7.24
CA PRO A 421 -5.71 23.57 6.68
C PRO A 421 -5.86 24.50 5.49
N LYS A 422 -7.00 24.46 4.79
CA LYS A 422 -7.33 25.46 3.75
C LYS A 422 -7.75 26.81 4.31
N ASP A 423 -8.16 26.88 5.58
CA ASP A 423 -8.49 28.14 6.25
C ASP A 423 -7.21 28.85 6.71
N ARG A 424 -6.58 29.53 5.75
CA ARG A 424 -5.33 30.28 5.97
C ARG A 424 -5.49 31.43 6.95
N THR A 425 -6.68 32.02 7.01
CA THR A 425 -6.99 33.11 7.95
C THR A 425 -6.96 32.57 9.36
N ARG A 426 -7.66 31.46 9.64
CA ARG A 426 -7.65 30.82 10.95
C ARG A 426 -6.26 30.35 11.35
N MET A 427 -5.55 29.71 10.41
CA MET A 427 -4.18 29.26 10.63
C MET A 427 -3.29 30.41 11.11
N ARG A 428 -3.36 31.57 10.44
CA ARG A 428 -2.59 32.76 10.81
C ARG A 428 -2.94 33.24 12.22
N LEU A 429 -4.22 33.39 12.54
CA LEU A 429 -4.66 33.87 13.85
C LEU A 429 -4.27 32.91 14.99
N ILE A 430 -4.32 31.59 14.74
CA ILE A 430 -3.82 30.59 15.69
C ILE A 430 -2.31 30.76 15.90
N SER A 431 -1.54 30.92 14.82
CA SER A 431 -0.08 31.12 14.92
C SER A 431 0.28 32.38 15.71
N GLU A 432 -0.45 33.48 15.52
CA GLU A 432 -0.27 34.73 16.28
C GLU A 432 -0.55 34.50 17.78
N ASN A 433 -1.66 33.83 18.13
CA ASN A 433 -2.01 33.53 19.53
C ASN A 433 -0.97 32.62 20.22
N ILE A 434 -0.35 31.70 19.48
CA ILE A 434 0.67 30.79 20.00
C ILE A 434 1.99 31.52 20.24
N HIS A 435 2.43 32.35 19.29
CA HIS A 435 3.70 33.05 19.40
C HIS A 435 3.72 34.06 20.55
N ASP A 436 2.60 34.77 20.74
CA ASP A 436 2.58 35.94 21.61
C ASP A 436 2.11 35.65 23.05
N LYS A 437 1.37 34.55 23.29
CA LYS A 437 0.60 34.41 24.55
C LYS A 437 0.58 33.02 25.21
N LEU A 438 1.01 31.95 24.57
CA LEU A 438 0.88 30.58 25.11
C LEU A 438 2.14 29.74 24.87
N ASN A 439 2.78 29.28 25.95
CA ASN A 439 3.82 28.24 25.88
C ASN A 439 3.18 26.84 25.91
N LEU A 440 2.66 26.30 24.80
CA LEU A 440 2.16 24.90 24.74
C LEU A 440 2.10 24.28 23.31
N ALA A 441 2.11 22.94 23.27
CA ALA A 441 2.44 22.05 22.13
C ALA A 441 1.37 21.89 21.02
N PHE A 442 1.81 21.47 19.83
CA PHE A 442 1.04 21.43 18.57
C PHE A 442 0.70 19.99 18.09
N ALA A 443 -0.46 19.82 17.43
CA ALA A 443 -0.73 18.73 16.49
C ALA A 443 -1.43 19.29 15.22
N TYR A 444 -0.96 18.91 14.03
CA TYR A 444 -1.48 19.35 12.72
C TYR A 444 -2.23 18.21 12.04
N HIS A 445 -3.47 18.38 11.57
CA HIS A 445 -4.11 17.43 10.65
C HIS A 445 -5.16 18.04 9.69
N ASP A 446 -5.40 17.32 8.59
CA ASP A 446 -6.05 17.81 7.36
C ASP A 446 -7.54 17.46 7.20
N ILE A 447 -8.17 18.35 6.43
CA ILE A 447 -9.52 18.46 5.85
C ILE A 447 -10.49 17.27 6.09
N HIS A 448 -11.64 17.64 6.68
CA HIS A 448 -12.83 16.85 7.06
C HIS A 448 -12.84 16.43 8.54
N LEU A 449 -13.87 16.93 9.26
CA LEU A 449 -14.37 16.41 10.54
C LEU A 449 -14.74 14.93 10.35
N THR A 450 -13.72 14.09 10.39
CA THR A 450 -13.81 12.64 10.19
C THR A 450 -13.67 11.97 11.54
N SER A 451 -14.11 10.71 11.62
CA SER A 451 -13.87 9.84 12.78
C SER A 451 -12.39 9.71 13.19
N LEU A 452 -11.45 10.18 12.36
CA LEU A 452 -10.03 10.23 12.67
C LEU A 452 -9.70 11.36 13.66
N GLN A 453 -10.32 12.54 13.52
CA GLN A 453 -10.04 13.71 14.37
C GLN A 453 -10.50 13.50 15.81
N SER A 454 -11.69 12.93 16.01
CA SER A 454 -12.20 12.63 17.36
C SER A 454 -11.32 11.63 18.09
N LYS A 455 -10.79 10.61 17.40
CA LYS A 455 -9.83 9.66 18.01
C LYS A 455 -8.55 10.36 18.48
N GLU A 456 -7.99 11.27 17.70
CA GLU A 456 -6.80 12.04 18.05
C GLU A 456 -7.03 12.94 19.25
N ILE A 457 -8.17 13.68 19.28
CA ILE A 457 -8.56 14.52 20.41
C ILE A 457 -8.62 13.71 21.72
N PHE A 458 -9.31 12.56 21.71
CA PHE A 458 -9.40 11.75 22.93
C PHE A 458 -8.08 11.08 23.31
N SER A 459 -7.21 10.76 22.34
CA SER A 459 -5.87 10.23 22.62
C SER A 459 -4.98 11.29 23.27
N TRP A 460 -5.13 12.56 22.87
CA TRP A 460 -4.48 13.70 23.49
C TRP A 460 -5.01 13.97 24.90
N PHE A 461 -6.34 13.91 25.11
CA PHE A 461 -6.90 13.98 26.47
C PHE A 461 -6.36 12.87 27.36
N GLU A 462 -6.28 11.63 26.88
CA GLU A 462 -5.66 10.52 27.63
C GLU A 462 -4.19 10.76 27.95
N TYR A 463 -3.44 11.43 27.08
CA TYR A 463 -2.06 11.84 27.36
C TYR A 463 -1.98 12.85 28.50
N LEU A 464 -2.91 13.81 28.57
CA LEU A 464 -2.97 14.81 29.65
C LEU A 464 -3.47 14.25 31.00
N MET A 465 -4.08 13.06 31.00
CA MET A 465 -4.54 12.37 32.22
C MET A 465 -3.49 11.45 32.83
N LYS A 466 -2.35 11.23 32.16
CA LYS A 466 -1.20 10.50 32.70
C LYS A 466 -0.33 11.45 33.50
#